data_AF-D2SGW7-F1
#
_entry.id   AF-D2SGW7-F1
#
_cell.length_a   1.000
_cell.length_b   1.000
_cell.length_c   1.000
_cell.angle_alpha   90.00
_cell.angle_beta   90.00
_cell.angle_gamma   90.00
#
_symmetry.space_group_name_H-M   'P 1'
#
loop_
_entity.id
_entity.type
_entity.pdbx_description
1 polymer ?
#
loop_
_entity_poly.entity_id
_entity_poly.type
_entity_poly.pdbx_seq_one_letter_code
_entity_poly.pdbx_strand_id
1 'polypeptide(L)' 'MTPTVVPVSEIDRGIVEAHRDLGAARSAFAQSPSGAAITACQAAEARLNELLDVRFDRMTASPGPPAASAA' A
#
# COMPACT_ATOMS: atom_id res chain seq x y z
N MET A 1 3.19 -12.34 -22.65
CA MET A 1 3.74 -11.84 -21.37
C MET A 1 2.81 -12.31 -20.27
N THR A 2 3.25 -13.22 -19.42
CA THR A 2 2.50 -13.60 -18.21
C THR A 2 2.48 -12.39 -17.28
N PRO A 3 1.31 -11.92 -16.80
CA PRO A 3 1.29 -10.82 -15.85
C PRO A 3 2.05 -11.25 -14.60
N THR A 4 3.05 -10.46 -14.19
CA THR A 4 3.76 -10.68 -12.93
C THR A 4 2.76 -10.46 -11.81
N VAL A 5 2.25 -11.55 -11.24
CA VAL A 5 1.37 -11.48 -10.08
C VAL A 5 2.25 -11.21 -8.87
N VAL A 6 2.23 -9.97 -8.39
CA VAL A 6 2.86 -9.61 -7.10
C VAL A 6 2.12 -10.39 -5.99
N PRO A 7 2.82 -11.20 -5.19
CA PRO A 7 2.23 -11.90 -4.05
C PRO A 7 1.65 -10.91 -3.03
N VAL A 8 0.55 -11.31 -2.39
CA VAL A 8 -0.09 -10.50 -1.33
C VAL A 8 0.86 -10.22 -0.18
N SER A 9 1.73 -11.17 0.18
CA SER A 9 2.75 -11.00 1.22
C SER A 9 3.77 -9.92 0.88
N GLU A 10 4.07 -9.71 -0.40
CA GLU A 10 4.97 -8.65 -0.85
C GLU A 10 4.28 -7.27 -0.75
N ILE A 11 2.98 -7.21 -1.05
CA ILE A 11 2.17 -5.99 -0.86
C ILE A 11 2.09 -5.66 0.64
N ASP A 12 1.79 -6.64 1.49
CA ASP A 12 1.69 -6.46 2.95
C ASP A 12 3.02 -5.96 3.54
N ARG A 13 4.15 -6.53 3.07
CA ARG A 13 5.48 -6.04 3.44
C ARG A 13 5.70 -4.59 3.00
N GLY A 14 5.33 -4.26 1.77
CA GLY A 14 5.41 -2.89 1.25
C GLY A 14 4.61 -1.89 2.08
N ILE A 15 3.41 -2.28 2.54
CA ILE A 15 2.56 -1.44 3.41
C ILE A 15 3.27 -1.14 4.74
N VAL A 16 3.85 -2.16 5.38
CA VAL A 16 4.58 -1.99 6.66
C VAL A 16 5.79 -1.06 6.48
N GLU A 17 6.55 -1.23 5.39
CA GLU A 17 7.69 -0.38 5.07
C GLU A 17 7.25 1.07 4.81
N ALA A 18 6.24 1.29 3.96
CA ALA A 18 5.72 2.62 3.66
C ALA A 18 5.13 3.33 4.89
N HIS A 19 4.46 2.60 5.79
CA HIS A 19 3.94 3.14 7.04
C HIS A 19 5.08 3.59 7.97
N ARG A 20 6.18 2.82 8.05
CA ARG A 20 7.38 3.22 8.80
C ARG A 20 8.01 4.48 8.21
N ASP A 21 8.12 4.56 6.89
CA ASP A 21 8.70 5.72 6.20
C ASP A 21 7.86 6.98 6.42
N LEU A 22 6.52 6.86 6.38
CA LEU A 22 5.61 7.97 6.71
C LEU A 22 5.81 8.44 8.15
N GLY A 23 5.97 7.51 9.10
CA GLY A 23 6.31 7.84 10.49
C GLY A 23 7.60 8.63 10.60
N ALA A 24 8.67 8.18 9.92
CA ALA A 24 9.95 8.87 9.89
C ALA A 24 9.85 10.28 9.27
N ALA A 25 9.12 10.42 8.16
CA ALA A 25 8.88 11.71 7.52
C ALA A 25 8.11 12.68 8.44
N ARG A 26 7.08 12.20 9.13
CA ARG A 26 6.31 12.99 10.10
C ARG A 26 7.16 13.41 11.30
N SER A 27 8.00 12.52 11.83
CA SER A 27 8.96 12.88 12.88
C SER A 27 9.97 13.93 12.43
N ALA A 28 10.49 13.81 11.20
CA ALA A 28 11.40 14.80 10.62
C ALA A 28 10.72 16.16 10.44
N PHE A 29 9.47 16.18 9.95
CA PHE A 29 8.67 17.40 9.85
C PHE A 29 8.39 18.04 11.21
N ALA A 30 8.03 17.24 12.22
CA ALA A 30 7.78 17.73 13.58
C ALA A 30 9.03 18.37 14.21
N GLN A 31 10.21 17.82 13.92
CA GLN A 31 11.48 18.34 14.44
C GLN A 31 11.99 19.56 13.67
N SER A 32 11.81 19.60 12.35
CA SER A 32 12.24 20.71 11.49
C SER A 32 11.24 20.95 10.35
N PRO A 33 10.19 21.76 10.59
CA PRO A 33 9.18 22.04 9.60
C PRO A 33 9.78 22.76 8.39
N SER A 34 9.60 22.18 7.21
CA SER A 34 10.07 22.76 5.95
C SER A 34 9.24 22.28 4.77
N GLY A 35 9.32 23.01 3.65
CA GLY A 35 8.70 22.61 2.39
C GLY A 35 9.16 21.23 1.90
N ALA A 36 10.44 20.90 2.08
CA ALA A 36 10.96 19.58 1.73
C ALA A 36 10.38 18.48 2.65
N ALA A 37 10.26 18.74 3.95
CA ALA A 37 9.73 17.77 4.90
C ALA A 37 8.23 17.50 4.71
N ILE A 38 7.41 18.51 4.35
CA ILE A 38 6.00 18.29 4.01
C ILE A 38 5.84 17.50 2.70
N THR A 39 6.66 17.78 1.67
CA THR A 39 6.67 16.99 0.43
C THR A 39 7.06 15.54 0.68
N ALA A 40 8.02 15.28 1.57
CA ALA A 40 8.39 13.93 1.97
C ALA A 40 7.24 13.19 2.67
N CYS A 41 6.48 13.89 3.55
CA CYS A 41 5.28 13.32 4.16
C CYS A 41 4.22 12.97 3.11
N GLN A 42 3.95 13.88 2.18
CA GLN A 42 2.96 13.67 1.11
C GLN A 42 3.35 12.50 0.20
N ALA A 43 4.63 12.39 -0.17
CA ALA A 43 5.12 11.29 -1.01
C ALA A 43 5.01 9.94 -0.30
N ALA A 44 5.38 9.86 0.98
CA ALA A 44 5.25 8.64 1.76
C ALA A 44 3.78 8.24 1.96
N GLU A 45 2.89 9.23 2.18
CA GLU A 45 1.45 9.00 2.32
C GLU A 45 0.81 8.52 1.01
N ALA A 46 1.16 9.14 -0.13
CA ALA A 46 0.69 8.70 -1.44
C ALA A 46 1.10 7.25 -1.73
N ARG A 47 2.35 6.90 -1.46
CA ARG A 47 2.84 5.52 -1.63
C ARG A 47 2.10 4.51 -0.75
N LEU A 48 1.83 4.87 0.51
CA LEU A 48 1.07 4.01 1.41
C LEU A 48 -0.35 3.79 0.89
N ASN A 49 -1.01 4.84 0.42
CA ASN A 49 -2.37 4.76 -0.15
C ASN A 49 -2.41 3.86 -1.40
N GLU A 50 -1.46 4.03 -2.33
CA GLU A 50 -1.37 3.17 -3.52
C GLU A 50 -1.26 1.68 -3.15
N LEU A 51 -0.46 1.34 -2.15
CA LEU A 51 -0.31 -0.05 -1.69
C LEU A 51 -1.57 -0.58 -1.02
N LEU A 52 -2.28 0.26 -0.25
CA LEU A 52 -3.55 -0.11 0.37
C LEU A 52 -4.64 -0.34 -0.70
N ASP A 53 -4.69 0.50 -1.73
CA ASP A 53 -5.62 0.34 -2.85
C ASP A 53 -5.35 -0.97 -3.61
N VAL A 54 -4.08 -1.25 -3.95
CA VAL A 54 -3.70 -2.51 -4.60
C VAL A 54 -4.04 -3.71 -3.71
N ARG A 55 -3.84 -3.61 -2.39
CA ARG A 55 -4.19 -4.68 -1.46
C ARG A 55 -5.70 -4.90 -1.39
N PHE A 56 -6.48 -3.84 -1.43
CA PHE A 56 -7.93 -3.87 -1.45
C PHE A 56 -8.44 -4.53 -2.74
N ASP A 57 -7.93 -4.11 -3.90
CA ASP A 57 -8.25 -4.71 -5.20
C ASP A 57 -7.94 -6.21 -5.23
N ARG A 58 -6.85 -6.65 -4.61
CA ARG A 58 -6.52 -8.08 -4.50
C ARG A 58 -7.51 -8.86 -3.64
N MET A 59 -8.09 -8.25 -2.60
CA MET A 59 -9.12 -8.89 -1.78
C MET A 59 -10.44 -9.01 -2.54
N THR A 60 -10.82 -7.97 -3.27
CA THR A 60 -12.10 -7.89 -3.97
C THR A 60 -12.09 -8.65 -5.30
N ALA A 61 -10.93 -8.81 -5.94
CA ALA A 61 -10.75 -9.60 -7.15
C ALA A 61 -10.68 -11.12 -6.91
N SER A 62 -10.67 -11.59 -5.66
CA SER A 62 -10.72 -13.02 -5.37
C SER A 62 -12.11 -13.56 -5.71
N PRO A 63 -12.26 -14.46 -6.70
CA PRO A 63 -13.56 -15.04 -7.00
C PRO A 63 -14.00 -15.87 -5.81
N GLY A 64 -15.18 -15.57 -5.26
CA GLY A 64 -15.85 -16.47 -4.32
C GLY A 64 -15.96 -17.88 -4.90
N PRO A 65 -16.12 -18.91 -4.05
CA PRO A 65 -16.16 -20.31 -4.51
C PRO A 65 -17.15 -20.46 -5.67
N PRO A 66 -16.81 -21.24 -6.72
CA PRO A 66 -17.71 -21.41 -7.85
C PRO A 66 -19.06 -21.86 -7.31
N ALA A 67 -20.11 -21.10 -7.62
CA ALA A 67 -21.48 -21.48 -7.30
C ALA A 67 -21.65 -22.93 -7.76
N ALA A 68 -21.89 -23.83 -6.81
CA ALA A 68 -22.15 -25.22 -7.12
C ALA A 68 -23.27 -25.25 -8.15
N SER A 69 -22.96 -25.71 -9.37
CA SER A 69 -23.95 -26.05 -10.38
C SER A 69 -24.87 -27.09 -9.77
N ALA A 70 -26.04 -26.64 -9.30
CA ALA A 70 -27.13 -27.53 -8.94
C ALA A 70 -27.76 -28.01 -10.26
N ALA A 71 -27.64 -29.33 -10.45
CA ALA A 71 -28.20 -30.10 -11.55
C ALA A 71 -29.73 -30.08 -11.58
#